data_AF-A0A2M7KEK1-F1
#
_entry.id   AF-A0A2M7KEK1-F1
#
_cell.length_a   1.000
_cell.length_b   1.000
_cell.length_c   1.000
_cell.angle_alpha   90.00
_cell.angle_beta   90.00
_cell.angle_gamma   90.00
#
_symmetry.space_group_name_H-M   'P 1'
#
loop_
_entity.id
_entity.type
_entity.pdbx_description
1 polymer ?
#
loop_
_entity_poly.entity_id
_entity_poly.type
_entity_poly.pdbx_seq_one_letter_code
_entity_poly.pdbx_strand_id
1 'polypeptide(L)'
;KGIYNDSIMPGFGLKLLVENGSFKYPSLPASVENVNVDMAVDNKDGNPDNTIIDIKKFHVDLAGSPFDMRLHVTTPVSDANLDGMLKGVVDLAKLKSFIPIEDATLAGIIKADVDFAGRMSQIEQEKYEDFKAKGTIDLTGINYNSTSLSAPVNIETASMEVTPKYFDLKSFKAKMGSSDFAMNGKIENFLAYVFRDELIKGAFNFNSNSLNVNQLMGPESTSTTTSTTTDTSSLTAFEVPENVDFTLNSTIGNLLYDKLEIKNTKGTIVISDGKVDLNGLNMQLLDGSMSLKGYYSTKNTETPDIDMGMDIKDFDIKKTFDAFNTVQNIAPIAQKCTG
;
A
#
# COMPACT_ATOMS: atom_id res chain seq x y z
N LYS A 1 37.06 -8.61 -14.28
CA LYS A 1 38.51 -8.94 -14.28
C LYS A 1 39.03 -8.83 -12.86
N GLY A 2 39.57 -9.93 -12.32
CA GLY A 2 40.14 -9.95 -10.97
C GLY A 2 39.82 -11.26 -10.24
N ILE A 3 40.24 -11.35 -8.98
CA ILE A 3 39.97 -12.48 -8.10
C ILE A 3 38.62 -12.23 -7.43
N TYR A 4 37.74 -13.24 -7.42
CA TYR A 4 36.47 -13.22 -6.71
C TYR A 4 36.57 -14.12 -5.46
N ASN A 5 36.27 -13.57 -4.29
CA ASN A 5 36.12 -14.31 -3.03
C ASN A 5 35.21 -13.53 -2.06
N ASP A 6 34.99 -14.07 -0.86
CA ASP A 6 34.06 -13.50 0.14
C ASP A 6 34.38 -12.06 0.59
N SER A 7 35.57 -11.53 0.29
CA SER A 7 36.00 -10.17 0.65
C SER A 7 36.40 -9.30 -0.55
N ILE A 8 36.51 -9.87 -1.76
CA ILE A 8 37.03 -9.18 -2.94
C ILE A 8 36.09 -9.45 -4.12
N MET A 9 35.45 -8.39 -4.60
CA MET A 9 34.77 -8.38 -5.88
C MET A 9 35.74 -7.92 -6.97
N PRO A 10 35.83 -8.59 -8.12
CA PRO A 10 36.64 -8.11 -9.24
C PRO A 10 35.94 -6.93 -9.92
N GLY A 11 36.71 -6.00 -10.51
CA GLY A 11 36.14 -4.99 -11.40
C GLY A 11 35.35 -5.65 -12.54
N PHE A 12 34.19 -5.10 -12.88
CA PHE A 12 33.28 -5.65 -13.88
C PHE A 12 32.73 -4.54 -14.77
N GLY A 13 32.23 -4.93 -15.94
CA GLY A 13 31.56 -4.00 -16.83
C GLY A 13 30.58 -4.73 -17.72
N LEU A 14 29.44 -4.10 -17.97
CA LEU A 14 28.37 -4.56 -18.85
C LEU A 14 28.08 -3.43 -19.83
N LYS A 15 27.94 -3.76 -21.12
CA LYS A 15 27.35 -2.85 -22.10
C LYS A 15 26.27 -3.62 -22.84
N LEU A 16 25.07 -3.05 -22.85
CA LEU A 16 23.93 -3.57 -23.57
C LEU A 16 23.43 -2.47 -24.51
N LEU A 17 23.59 -2.73 -25.81
CA LEU A 17 23.03 -1.91 -26.86
C LEU A 17 22.04 -2.77 -27.66
N VAL A 18 20.77 -2.39 -27.61
CA VAL A 18 19.67 -3.00 -28.36
C VAL A 18 19.02 -1.89 -29.17
N GLU A 19 18.99 -2.05 -30.49
CA GLU A 19 18.34 -1.12 -31.42
C GLU A 19 17.21 -1.85 -32.14
N ASN A 20 15.98 -1.34 -32.00
CA ASN A 20 14.78 -1.94 -32.59
C ASN A 20 14.61 -3.44 -32.28
N GLY A 21 14.91 -3.84 -31.05
CA GLY A 21 14.72 -5.20 -30.57
C GLY A 21 13.24 -5.56 -30.41
N SER A 22 13.00 -6.85 -30.28
CA SER A 22 11.69 -7.39 -29.90
C SER A 22 11.86 -8.59 -28.98
N PHE A 23 10.85 -8.86 -28.17
CA PHE A 23 10.80 -10.08 -27.37
C PHE A 23 9.37 -10.62 -27.30
N LYS A 24 9.25 -11.94 -27.12
CA LYS A 24 7.97 -12.64 -27.03
C LYS A 24 8.08 -13.82 -26.10
N TYR A 25 7.15 -13.93 -25.16
CA TYR A 25 7.00 -15.15 -24.38
C TYR A 25 6.36 -16.25 -25.24
N PRO A 26 6.89 -17.48 -25.25
CA PRO A 26 6.35 -18.56 -26.09
C PRO A 26 4.87 -18.86 -25.84
N SER A 27 4.39 -18.66 -24.60
CA SER A 27 3.02 -18.91 -24.17
C SER A 27 2.04 -17.79 -24.52
N LEU A 28 2.51 -16.63 -25.00
CA LEU A 28 1.69 -15.44 -25.20
C LEU A 28 1.51 -15.10 -26.68
N PRO A 29 0.38 -14.48 -27.07
CA PRO A 29 0.06 -14.24 -28.48
C PRO A 29 0.88 -13.10 -29.08
N ALA A 30 1.24 -12.08 -28.30
CA ALA A 30 1.84 -10.85 -28.79
C ALA A 30 3.34 -10.73 -28.44
N SER A 31 4.07 -10.02 -29.29
CA SER A 31 5.46 -9.62 -29.10
C SER A 31 5.55 -8.16 -28.70
N VAL A 32 6.47 -7.83 -27.81
CA VAL A 32 6.89 -6.44 -27.58
C VAL A 32 7.87 -6.05 -28.67
N GLU A 33 7.68 -4.88 -29.25
CA GLU A 33 8.44 -4.37 -30.39
C GLU A 33 9.05 -3.00 -30.05
N ASN A 34 9.91 -2.49 -30.94
CA ASN A 34 10.58 -1.20 -30.79
C ASN A 34 11.35 -1.06 -29.47
N VAL A 35 11.93 -2.16 -28.98
CA VAL A 35 12.74 -2.13 -27.76
C VAL A 35 14.09 -1.51 -28.08
N ASN A 36 14.40 -0.40 -27.43
CA ASN A 36 15.68 0.28 -27.57
C ASN A 36 16.31 0.46 -26.20
N VAL A 37 17.52 -0.08 -26.03
CA VAL A 37 18.26 -0.03 -24.77
C VAL A 37 19.69 0.41 -25.07
N ASP A 38 20.15 1.48 -24.43
CA ASP A 38 21.55 1.88 -24.34
C ASP A 38 21.91 1.97 -22.86
N MET A 39 22.51 0.89 -22.36
CA MET A 39 22.89 0.71 -20.98
C MET A 39 24.37 0.36 -20.87
N ALA A 40 25.06 1.01 -19.95
CA ALA A 40 26.39 0.64 -19.50
C ALA A 40 26.43 0.55 -17.98
N VAL A 41 27.10 -0.48 -17.46
CA VAL A 41 27.50 -0.58 -16.06
C VAL A 41 29.00 -0.72 -16.04
N ASP A 42 29.69 0.06 -15.22
CA ASP A 42 31.15 0.03 -15.10
C ASP A 42 31.55 0.07 -13.63
N ASN A 43 32.43 -0.85 -13.24
CA ASN A 43 33.09 -0.88 -11.94
C ASN A 43 34.54 -1.31 -12.17
N LYS A 44 35.49 -0.38 -12.03
CA LYS A 44 36.87 -0.62 -12.48
C LYS A 44 37.71 -1.43 -11.50
N ASP A 45 37.43 -1.32 -10.22
CA ASP A 45 38.31 -1.77 -9.13
C ASP A 45 37.67 -2.78 -8.19
N GLY A 46 36.39 -3.08 -8.38
CA GLY A 46 35.62 -4.01 -7.55
C GLY A 46 34.97 -3.36 -6.34
N ASN A 47 35.20 -2.06 -6.08
CA ASN A 47 34.51 -1.38 -5.00
C ASN A 47 33.07 -1.08 -5.43
N PRO A 48 32.03 -1.59 -4.75
CA PRO A 48 30.64 -1.37 -5.12
C PRO A 48 30.25 0.11 -5.29
N ASP A 49 30.85 1.03 -4.52
CA ASP A 49 30.59 2.46 -4.65
C ASP A 49 31.20 3.11 -5.89
N ASN A 50 32.24 2.51 -6.45
CA ASN A 50 32.82 2.99 -7.71
C ASN A 50 32.04 2.48 -8.93
N THR A 51 30.89 1.83 -8.71
CA THR A 51 29.99 1.42 -9.79
C THR A 51 29.27 2.63 -10.37
N ILE A 52 29.27 2.73 -11.69
CA ILE A 52 28.47 3.69 -12.46
C ILE A 52 27.46 2.89 -13.26
N ILE A 53 26.18 3.22 -13.13
CA ILE A 53 25.08 2.66 -13.91
C ILE A 53 24.54 3.78 -14.80
N ASP A 54 24.60 3.59 -16.11
CA ASP A 54 24.20 4.59 -17.09
C ASP A 54 23.23 3.98 -18.09
N ILE A 55 21.95 4.28 -17.91
CA ILE A 55 20.86 3.97 -18.84
C ILE A 55 20.55 5.26 -19.60
N LYS A 56 21.21 5.45 -20.74
CA LYS A 56 21.05 6.65 -21.56
C LYS A 56 19.70 6.67 -22.27
N LYS A 57 19.25 5.49 -22.68
CA LYS A 57 17.98 5.28 -23.36
C LYS A 57 17.42 3.93 -22.97
N PHE A 58 16.23 3.93 -22.42
CA PHE A 58 15.36 2.77 -22.39
C PHE A 58 14.03 3.19 -23.00
N HIS A 59 13.65 2.56 -24.10
CA HIS A 59 12.38 2.81 -24.78
C HIS A 59 11.75 1.47 -25.15
N VAL A 60 10.46 1.35 -24.91
CA VAL A 60 9.68 0.19 -25.31
C VAL A 60 8.28 0.63 -25.73
N ASP A 61 7.76 0.02 -26.79
CA ASP A 61 6.37 0.18 -27.21
C ASP A 61 5.53 -1.00 -26.72
N LEU A 62 4.67 -0.74 -25.74
CA LEU A 62 3.72 -1.71 -25.20
C LEU A 62 2.35 -1.49 -25.86
N ALA A 63 2.18 -2.11 -27.03
CA ALA A 63 0.92 -2.12 -27.78
C ALA A 63 0.36 -0.72 -28.11
N GLY A 64 1.22 0.14 -28.64
CA GLY A 64 0.95 1.54 -28.99
C GLY A 64 1.13 2.51 -27.82
N SER A 65 1.71 2.04 -26.70
CA SER A 65 1.91 2.86 -25.50
C SER A 65 3.41 2.93 -25.22
N PRO A 66 4.08 4.04 -25.59
CA PRO A 66 5.51 4.18 -25.36
C PRO A 66 5.80 4.36 -23.87
N PHE A 67 6.89 3.74 -23.44
CA PHE A 67 7.48 3.92 -22.14
C PHE A 67 8.96 4.25 -22.32
N ASP A 68 9.36 5.40 -21.80
CA ASP A 68 10.70 5.97 -21.90
C ASP A 68 11.30 6.14 -20.51
N MET A 69 12.57 5.78 -20.36
CA MET A 69 13.33 5.96 -19.14
C MET A 69 14.79 6.30 -19.45
N ARG A 70 15.36 7.19 -18.63
CA ARG A 70 16.80 7.40 -18.50
C ARG A 70 17.17 7.36 -17.02
N LEU A 71 18.35 6.84 -16.71
CA LEU A 71 18.83 6.75 -15.34
C LEU A 71 20.35 6.79 -15.32
N HIS A 72 20.90 7.65 -14.49
CA HIS A 72 22.31 7.70 -14.18
C HIS A 72 22.48 7.54 -12.66
N VAL A 73 23.30 6.57 -12.25
CA VAL A 73 23.59 6.29 -10.84
C VAL A 73 25.11 6.23 -10.64
N THR A 74 25.57 6.90 -9.59
CA THR A 74 26.97 6.84 -9.12
C THR A 74 26.97 6.67 -7.60
N THR A 75 28.00 6.00 -7.06
CA THR A 75 28.11 5.73 -5.60
C THR A 75 26.89 4.97 -5.03
N PRO A 76 26.46 3.86 -5.66
CA PRO A 76 25.15 3.27 -5.38
C PRO A 76 24.98 2.66 -3.99
N VAL A 77 26.06 2.39 -3.24
CA VAL A 77 25.99 1.71 -1.95
C VAL A 77 25.96 2.71 -0.80
N SER A 78 26.98 3.56 -0.67
CA SER A 78 27.09 4.49 0.46
C SER A 78 26.18 5.72 0.33
N ASP A 79 26.14 6.35 -0.85
CA ASP A 79 25.40 7.60 -1.10
C ASP A 79 25.03 7.71 -2.58
N ALA A 80 23.96 7.02 -2.95
CA ALA A 80 23.51 6.95 -4.33
C ALA A 80 23.19 8.36 -4.86
N ASN A 81 23.97 8.80 -5.83
CA ASN A 81 23.69 10.00 -6.61
C ASN A 81 22.95 9.60 -7.89
N LEU A 82 21.71 10.07 -7.99
CA LEU A 82 20.73 9.71 -8.99
C LEU A 82 20.45 10.87 -9.93
N ASP A 83 20.26 10.59 -11.22
CA ASP A 83 19.65 11.51 -12.20
C ASP A 83 18.83 10.68 -13.17
N GLY A 84 17.51 10.85 -13.14
CA GLY A 84 16.60 10.02 -13.91
C GLY A 84 15.37 10.76 -14.40
N MET A 85 14.77 10.18 -15.43
CA MET A 85 13.43 10.53 -15.90
C MET A 85 12.72 9.25 -16.31
N LEU A 86 11.42 9.21 -16.03
CA LEU A 86 10.51 8.16 -16.44
C LEU A 86 9.26 8.81 -17.01
N LYS A 87 8.87 8.41 -18.22
CA LYS A 87 7.66 8.89 -18.87
C LYS A 87 7.00 7.76 -19.64
N GLY A 88 5.73 7.49 -19.38
CA GLY A 88 5.04 6.48 -20.14
C GLY A 88 3.58 6.32 -19.77
N VAL A 89 2.89 5.56 -20.62
CA VAL A 89 1.52 5.10 -20.38
C VAL A 89 1.54 3.58 -20.51
N VAL A 90 0.95 2.90 -19.54
CA VAL A 90 0.82 1.44 -19.53
C VAL A 90 -0.66 1.10 -19.48
N ASP A 91 -1.13 0.38 -20.50
CA ASP A 91 -2.44 -0.26 -20.51
C ASP A 91 -2.31 -1.68 -19.95
N LEU A 92 -2.76 -1.86 -18.71
CA LEU A 92 -2.67 -3.12 -17.98
C LEU A 92 -3.49 -4.23 -18.64
N ALA A 93 -4.58 -3.87 -19.34
CA ALA A 93 -5.41 -4.85 -20.03
C ALA A 93 -4.68 -5.47 -21.23
N LYS A 94 -3.75 -4.71 -21.84
CA LYS A 94 -2.88 -5.20 -22.90
C LYS A 94 -1.66 -5.94 -22.36
N LEU A 95 -1.18 -5.58 -21.16
CA LEU A 95 0.04 -6.13 -20.55
C LEU A 95 0.04 -7.67 -20.46
N LYS A 96 -1.11 -8.28 -20.16
CA LYS A 96 -1.29 -9.75 -20.13
C LYS A 96 -0.97 -10.47 -21.45
N SER A 97 -0.97 -9.73 -22.58
CA SER A 97 -0.61 -10.28 -23.89
C SER A 97 0.90 -10.36 -24.10
N PHE A 98 1.69 -9.72 -23.24
CA PHE A 98 3.15 -9.58 -23.34
C PHE A 98 3.91 -10.14 -22.15
N ILE A 99 3.31 -10.13 -20.96
CA ILE A 99 3.92 -10.61 -19.72
C ILE A 99 2.91 -11.54 -19.03
N PRO A 100 3.33 -12.75 -18.61
CA PRO A 100 2.47 -13.64 -17.86
C PRO A 100 2.12 -13.01 -16.51
N ILE A 101 0.83 -13.03 -16.18
CA ILE A 101 0.31 -12.60 -14.88
C ILE A 101 -0.39 -13.83 -14.29
N GLU A 102 0.21 -14.42 -13.27
CA GLU A 102 -0.35 -15.57 -12.56
C GLU A 102 -1.29 -15.09 -11.46
N ASP A 103 -2.37 -15.84 -11.23
CA ASP A 103 -3.31 -15.67 -10.12
C ASP A 103 -3.93 -14.27 -9.94
N ALA A 104 -3.94 -13.45 -11.01
CA ALA A 104 -4.60 -12.16 -11.01
C ALA A 104 -5.06 -11.72 -12.41
N THR A 105 -6.15 -10.94 -12.44
CA THR A 105 -6.53 -10.15 -13.61
C THR A 105 -6.31 -8.68 -13.32
N LEU A 106 -5.63 -8.01 -14.25
CA LEU A 106 -5.29 -6.58 -14.20
C LEU A 106 -5.83 -5.88 -15.44
N ALA A 107 -6.47 -4.72 -15.23
CA ALA A 107 -6.88 -3.80 -16.29
C ALA A 107 -6.78 -2.36 -15.79
N GLY A 108 -6.84 -1.40 -16.72
CA GLY A 108 -6.77 0.03 -16.45
C GLY A 108 -5.51 0.68 -17.01
N ILE A 109 -5.39 1.99 -16.80
CA ILE A 109 -4.32 2.81 -17.37
C ILE A 109 -3.48 3.39 -16.23
N ILE A 110 -2.17 3.21 -16.34
CA ILE A 110 -1.16 3.91 -15.53
C ILE A 110 -0.47 4.91 -16.43
N LYS A 111 -0.40 6.17 -16.00
CA LYS A 111 0.37 7.22 -16.66
C LYS A 111 1.36 7.81 -15.67
N ALA A 112 2.62 7.92 -16.06
CA ALA A 112 3.66 8.53 -15.24
C ALA A 112 4.51 9.48 -16.08
N ASP A 113 4.92 10.60 -15.47
CA ASP A 113 5.88 11.55 -15.99
C ASP A 113 6.64 12.13 -14.80
N VAL A 114 7.83 11.61 -14.52
CA VAL A 114 8.61 11.89 -13.31
C VAL A 114 10.07 12.17 -13.67
N ASP A 115 10.59 13.29 -13.16
CA ASP A 115 12.01 13.64 -13.18
C ASP A 115 12.54 13.67 -11.75
N PHE A 116 13.75 13.14 -11.55
CA PHE A 116 14.45 13.25 -10.26
C PHE A 116 15.95 13.37 -10.44
N ALA A 117 16.63 14.11 -9.56
CA ALA A 117 18.08 14.22 -9.53
C ALA A 117 18.59 14.66 -8.16
N GLY A 118 19.60 13.99 -7.63
CA GLY A 118 20.24 14.33 -6.37
C GLY A 118 20.84 13.13 -5.66
N ARG A 119 21.44 13.39 -4.50
CA ARG A 119 22.04 12.38 -3.62
C ARG A 119 21.06 11.89 -2.57
N MET A 120 21.13 10.62 -2.24
CA MET A 120 20.31 10.02 -1.18
C MET A 120 20.56 10.73 0.16
N SER A 121 21.82 11.08 0.46
CA SER A 121 22.16 11.81 1.68
C SER A 121 21.46 13.17 1.82
N GLN A 122 21.02 13.79 0.72
CA GLN A 122 20.27 15.05 0.75
C GLN A 122 18.84 14.84 1.27
N ILE A 123 18.22 13.71 0.95
CA ILE A 123 16.89 13.33 1.46
C ILE A 123 17.01 13.04 2.97
N GLU A 124 18.04 12.26 3.36
CA GLU A 124 18.30 11.88 4.76
C GLU A 124 18.58 13.09 5.66
N GLN A 125 19.34 14.06 5.16
CA GLN A 125 19.67 15.29 5.89
C GLN A 125 18.57 16.35 5.78
N GLU A 126 17.39 15.99 5.25
CA GLU A 126 16.24 16.88 5.03
C GLU A 126 16.57 18.11 4.15
N LYS A 127 17.63 18.02 3.34
CA LYS A 127 18.08 19.04 2.37
C LYS A 127 17.30 18.91 1.05
N TYR A 128 15.98 18.96 1.15
CA TYR A 128 15.07 18.80 0.02
C TYR A 128 15.22 19.88 -1.07
N GLU A 129 15.88 21.01 -0.78
CA GLU A 129 16.20 22.04 -1.77
C GLU A 129 17.30 21.60 -2.74
N ASP A 130 18.18 20.68 -2.30
CA ASP A 130 19.30 20.18 -3.09
C ASP A 130 18.94 18.92 -3.89
N PHE A 131 17.82 18.27 -3.56
CA PHE A 131 17.26 17.13 -4.29
C PHE A 131 16.10 17.58 -5.19
N LYS A 132 16.17 17.27 -6.47
CA LYS A 132 15.10 17.54 -7.44
C LYS A 132 14.23 16.30 -7.56
N ALA A 133 12.93 16.46 -7.40
CA ALA A 133 11.94 15.46 -7.76
C ALA A 133 10.66 16.20 -8.15
N LYS A 134 10.12 15.90 -9.32
CA LYS A 134 8.87 16.48 -9.80
C LYS A 134 8.19 15.50 -10.74
N GLY A 135 6.87 15.52 -10.77
CA GLY A 135 6.15 14.71 -11.73
C GLY A 135 4.75 14.37 -11.28
N THR A 136 4.06 13.60 -12.13
CA THR A 136 2.74 13.07 -11.81
C THR A 136 2.67 11.58 -12.08
N ILE A 137 1.87 10.90 -11.29
CA ILE A 137 1.47 9.51 -11.51
C ILE A 137 -0.05 9.45 -11.39
N ASP A 138 -0.69 9.02 -12.47
CA ASP A 138 -2.14 8.93 -12.57
C ASP A 138 -2.55 7.49 -12.87
N LEU A 139 -3.54 7.01 -12.11
CA LEU A 139 -4.20 5.73 -12.30
C LEU A 139 -5.64 5.99 -12.71
N THR A 140 -6.12 5.33 -13.77
CA THR A 140 -7.50 5.46 -14.22
C THR A 140 -8.11 4.09 -14.49
N GLY A 141 -9.23 3.81 -13.83
CA GLY A 141 -10.01 2.60 -14.05
C GLY A 141 -9.21 1.31 -13.81
N ILE A 142 -8.38 1.28 -12.76
CA ILE A 142 -7.65 0.07 -12.41
C ILE A 142 -8.65 -0.96 -11.88
N ASN A 143 -8.65 -2.15 -12.47
CA ASN A 143 -9.38 -3.30 -11.95
C ASN A 143 -8.35 -4.39 -11.63
N TYR A 144 -8.32 -4.78 -10.36
CA TYR A 144 -7.47 -5.84 -9.85
C TYR A 144 -8.35 -6.91 -9.21
N ASN A 145 -8.19 -8.14 -9.65
CA ASN A 145 -8.88 -9.30 -9.07
C ASN A 145 -7.86 -10.42 -8.88
N SER A 146 -7.81 -11.01 -7.70
CA SER A 146 -6.92 -12.13 -7.38
C SER A 146 -7.63 -13.09 -6.44
N THR A 147 -7.21 -14.36 -6.46
CA THR A 147 -7.71 -15.41 -5.58
C THR A 147 -7.39 -15.18 -4.11
N SER A 148 -6.41 -14.32 -3.81
CA SER A 148 -6.03 -13.93 -2.44
C SER A 148 -6.96 -12.87 -1.84
N LEU A 149 -7.81 -12.23 -2.64
CA LEU A 149 -8.73 -11.19 -2.18
C LEU A 149 -10.16 -11.72 -2.11
N SER A 150 -10.91 -11.27 -1.09
CA SER A 150 -12.33 -11.59 -0.91
C SER A 150 -13.24 -10.96 -1.99
N ALA A 151 -12.77 -9.89 -2.64
CA ALA A 151 -13.47 -9.16 -3.68
C ALA A 151 -12.49 -8.41 -4.59
N PRO A 152 -12.86 -8.12 -5.85
CA PRO A 152 -12.04 -7.32 -6.75
C PRO A 152 -11.92 -5.87 -6.25
N VAL A 153 -10.72 -5.31 -6.41
CA VAL A 153 -10.40 -3.91 -6.11
C VAL A 153 -10.50 -3.10 -7.40
N ASN A 154 -11.30 -2.04 -7.36
CA ASN A 154 -11.55 -1.16 -8.49
C ASN A 154 -11.11 0.25 -8.11
N ILE A 155 -9.97 0.72 -8.62
CA ILE A 155 -9.53 2.11 -8.45
C ILE A 155 -10.11 2.90 -9.62
N GLU A 156 -11.13 3.72 -9.36
CA GLU A 156 -11.72 4.59 -10.38
C GLU A 156 -10.68 5.61 -10.86
N THR A 157 -10.03 6.27 -9.90
CA THR A 157 -8.99 7.27 -10.15
C THR A 157 -8.00 7.31 -8.99
N ALA A 158 -6.73 7.52 -9.29
CA ALA A 158 -5.74 8.02 -8.35
C ALA A 158 -4.88 9.07 -9.06
N SER A 159 -4.62 10.21 -8.42
CA SER A 159 -3.75 11.24 -8.96
C SER A 159 -2.75 11.67 -7.89
N MET A 160 -1.49 11.55 -8.25
CA MET A 160 -0.36 11.74 -7.34
C MET A 160 0.63 12.72 -7.96
N GLU A 161 1.17 13.61 -7.15
CA GLU A 161 2.22 14.55 -7.52
C GLU A 161 3.49 14.24 -6.72
N VAL A 162 4.62 14.09 -7.42
CA VAL A 162 5.91 13.81 -6.81
C VAL A 162 6.60 15.12 -6.46
N THR A 163 7.08 15.26 -5.23
CA THR A 163 7.95 16.36 -4.81
C THR A 163 9.17 15.81 -4.07
N PRO A 164 10.24 16.59 -3.83
CA PRO A 164 11.41 16.10 -3.11
C PRO A 164 11.12 15.66 -1.68
N LYS A 165 10.14 16.31 -1.03
CA LYS A 165 9.81 16.07 0.37
C LYS A 165 8.66 15.08 0.55
N TYR A 166 7.65 15.15 -0.30
CA TYR A 166 6.43 14.35 -0.16
C TYR A 166 5.86 13.86 -1.49
N PHE A 167 5.17 12.74 -1.44
CA PHE A 167 4.20 12.30 -2.43
C PHE A 167 2.83 12.89 -2.07
N ASP A 168 2.29 13.75 -2.92
CA ASP A 168 0.99 14.39 -2.69
C ASP A 168 -0.11 13.60 -3.39
N LEU A 169 -0.88 12.85 -2.62
CA LEU A 169 -2.06 12.12 -3.09
C LEU A 169 -3.22 13.10 -3.19
N LYS A 170 -3.38 13.71 -4.37
CA LYS A 170 -4.46 14.69 -4.64
C LYS A 170 -5.83 14.05 -4.54
N SER A 171 -5.95 12.84 -5.09
CA SER A 171 -7.18 12.08 -5.05
C SER A 171 -6.92 10.59 -5.19
N PHE A 172 -7.72 9.82 -4.49
CA PHE A 172 -7.85 8.39 -4.64
C PHE A 172 -9.31 8.03 -4.46
N LYS A 173 -9.89 7.31 -5.42
CA LYS A 173 -11.25 6.77 -5.35
C LYS A 173 -11.21 5.32 -5.76
N ALA A 174 -11.68 4.45 -4.88
CA ALA A 174 -11.73 3.03 -5.13
C ALA A 174 -12.99 2.38 -4.56
N LYS A 175 -13.27 1.17 -5.01
CA LYS A 175 -14.35 0.30 -4.54
C LYS A 175 -13.83 -1.12 -4.39
N MET A 176 -14.29 -1.80 -3.36
CA MET A 176 -14.03 -3.23 -3.13
C MET A 176 -15.27 -3.86 -2.51
N GLY A 177 -15.90 -4.79 -3.23
CA GLY A 177 -17.15 -5.41 -2.80
C GLY A 177 -18.25 -4.36 -2.58
N SER A 178 -18.73 -4.28 -1.34
CA SER A 178 -19.75 -3.31 -0.89
C SER A 178 -19.18 -2.02 -0.28
N SER A 179 -17.85 -1.87 -0.33
CA SER A 179 -17.14 -0.74 0.26
C SER A 179 -16.69 0.27 -0.81
N ASP A 180 -16.80 1.56 -0.47
CA ASP A 180 -16.18 2.65 -1.22
C ASP A 180 -15.11 3.37 -0.39
N PHE A 181 -14.07 3.83 -1.07
CA PHE A 181 -12.91 4.47 -0.46
C PHE A 181 -12.62 5.75 -1.23
N ALA A 182 -12.52 6.86 -0.51
CA ALA A 182 -12.04 8.14 -1.03
C ALA A 182 -10.95 8.67 -0.10
N MET A 183 -9.78 8.96 -0.65
CA MET A 183 -8.63 9.41 0.13
C MET A 183 -7.87 10.54 -0.57
N ASN A 184 -7.31 11.44 0.22
CA ASN A 184 -6.27 12.36 -0.19
C ASN A 184 -5.30 12.55 0.99
N GLY A 185 -4.10 13.06 0.73
CA GLY A 185 -3.11 13.22 1.78
C GLY A 185 -1.71 13.37 1.26
N LYS A 186 -0.76 13.30 2.18
CA LYS A 186 0.67 13.37 1.87
C LYS A 186 1.40 12.19 2.47
N ILE A 187 2.38 11.69 1.72
CA ILE A 187 3.30 10.65 2.13
C ILE A 187 4.68 11.27 2.18
N GLU A 188 5.34 11.20 3.33
CA GLU A 188 6.72 11.63 3.51
C GLU A 188 7.64 10.41 3.57
N ASN A 189 8.92 10.62 3.30
CA ASN A 189 9.96 9.58 3.30
C ASN A 189 9.74 8.40 2.33
N PHE A 190 8.90 8.56 1.31
CA PHE A 190 8.61 7.49 0.34
C PHE A 190 9.87 6.97 -0.38
N LEU A 191 10.80 7.86 -0.73
CA LEU A 191 12.03 7.47 -1.42
C LEU A 191 12.93 6.60 -0.53
N ALA A 192 13.11 6.95 0.75
CA ALA A 192 13.90 6.14 1.66
C ALA A 192 13.23 4.80 1.98
N TYR A 193 11.90 4.76 2.12
CA TYR A 193 11.14 3.52 2.26
C TYR A 193 11.37 2.57 1.07
N VAL A 194 11.22 3.04 -0.18
CA VAL A 194 11.36 2.19 -1.37
C VAL A 194 12.79 1.68 -1.56
N PHE A 195 13.80 2.50 -1.28
CA PHE A 195 15.19 2.15 -1.56
C PHE A 195 15.92 1.50 -0.39
N ARG A 196 15.46 1.69 0.86
CA ARG A 196 16.18 1.28 2.08
C ARG A 196 15.31 0.66 3.17
N ASP A 197 14.00 0.50 2.94
CA ASP A 197 13.06 -0.04 3.95
C ASP A 197 13.02 0.81 5.23
N GLU A 198 13.23 2.13 5.10
CA GLU A 198 13.09 3.07 6.21
C GLU A 198 11.63 3.41 6.50
N LEU A 199 11.34 3.94 7.69
CA LEU A 199 9.98 4.30 8.13
C LEU A 199 9.29 5.26 7.15
N ILE A 200 8.08 4.89 6.72
CA ILE A 200 7.22 5.71 5.86
C ILE A 200 6.21 6.49 6.70
N LYS A 201 6.08 7.79 6.42
CA LYS A 201 5.15 8.67 7.13
C LYS A 201 4.01 9.10 6.23
N GLY A 202 2.82 9.26 6.78
CA GLY A 202 1.66 9.61 5.98
C GLY A 202 0.55 10.26 6.79
N ALA A 203 -0.08 11.27 6.21
CA ALA A 203 -1.28 11.89 6.78
C ALA A 203 -2.36 11.96 5.71
N PHE A 204 -3.49 11.32 5.99
CA PHE A 204 -4.56 11.12 5.02
C PHE A 204 -5.91 11.54 5.58
N ASN A 205 -6.75 12.11 4.72
CA ASN A 205 -8.18 12.21 4.96
C ASN A 205 -8.86 11.04 4.30
N PHE A 206 -9.46 10.16 5.11
CA PHE A 206 -10.14 8.97 4.66
C PHE A 206 -11.65 9.17 4.74
N ASN A 207 -12.34 8.94 3.63
CA ASN A 207 -13.78 9.09 3.51
C ASN A 207 -14.38 7.84 2.87
N SER A 208 -15.52 7.40 3.40
CA SER A 208 -16.27 6.26 2.87
C SER A 208 -17.75 6.47 3.12
N ASN A 209 -18.60 6.24 2.13
CA ASN A 209 -20.05 6.24 2.34
C ASN A 209 -20.49 4.92 2.98
N SER A 210 -19.94 3.80 2.52
CA SER A 210 -20.15 2.45 3.01
C SER A 210 -18.82 1.73 3.15
N LEU A 211 -18.54 1.19 4.33
CA LEU A 211 -17.34 0.41 4.64
C LEU A 211 -17.74 -0.92 5.27
N ASN A 212 -17.47 -2.02 4.59
CA ASN A 212 -17.68 -3.37 5.11
C ASN A 212 -16.33 -3.96 5.55
N VAL A 213 -16.05 -3.88 6.84
CA VAL A 213 -14.78 -4.33 7.43
C VAL A 213 -14.63 -5.85 7.32
N ASN A 214 -15.75 -6.59 7.35
CA ASN A 214 -15.74 -8.06 7.19
C ASN A 214 -15.13 -8.47 5.85
N GLN A 215 -15.34 -7.66 4.80
CA GLN A 215 -14.74 -7.93 3.49
C GLN A 215 -13.23 -7.60 3.45
N LEU A 216 -12.74 -6.72 4.33
CA LEU A 216 -11.34 -6.30 4.38
C LEU A 216 -10.45 -7.24 5.19
N MET A 217 -11.00 -7.95 6.16
CA MET A 217 -10.26 -8.88 7.01
C MET A 217 -9.80 -10.17 6.29
N GLY A 218 -10.00 -10.25 4.96
CA GLY A 218 -9.76 -11.44 4.16
C GLY A 218 -10.84 -12.51 4.38
N PRO A 219 -10.82 -13.61 3.62
CA PRO A 219 -11.59 -14.78 4.02
C PRO A 219 -11.18 -15.16 5.44
N GLU A 220 -12.14 -15.35 6.35
CA GLU A 220 -11.84 -16.05 7.60
C GLU A 220 -11.05 -17.29 7.22
N SER A 221 -9.85 -17.46 7.77
CA SER A 221 -9.21 -18.77 7.73
C SER A 221 -10.24 -19.72 8.30
N THR A 222 -10.82 -20.56 7.45
CA THR A 222 -11.73 -21.62 7.82
C THR A 222 -10.93 -22.63 8.63
N SER A 223 -10.71 -22.29 9.91
CA SER A 223 -10.38 -23.27 10.92
C SER A 223 -11.53 -24.28 10.87
N THR A 224 -11.18 -25.48 10.45
CA THR A 224 -12.12 -26.55 10.17
C THR A 224 -12.98 -26.77 11.42
N THR A 225 -14.25 -26.44 11.30
CA THR A 225 -15.24 -26.56 12.36
C THR A 225 -15.44 -28.04 12.66
N THR A 226 -14.85 -28.51 13.76
CA THR A 226 -15.39 -29.65 14.49
C THR A 226 -15.85 -29.11 15.83
N SER A 227 -17.17 -28.99 15.97
CA SER A 227 -17.84 -28.54 17.19
C SER A 227 -17.53 -29.50 18.34
N THR A 228 -16.96 -28.99 19.44
CA THR A 228 -17.47 -29.16 20.82
C THR A 228 -16.57 -28.42 21.81
N THR A 229 -17.22 -27.61 22.66
CA THR A 229 -16.77 -27.11 23.97
C THR A 229 -15.56 -26.18 24.06
N THR A 230 -15.85 -24.98 24.59
CA THR A 230 -14.94 -23.90 25.03
C THR A 230 -14.32 -23.08 23.90
N ASP A 231 -14.87 -21.89 23.69
CA ASP A 231 -14.25 -20.81 22.91
C ASP A 231 -12.90 -20.43 23.55
N THR A 232 -11.85 -21.08 23.08
CA THR A 232 -10.52 -20.48 22.98
C THR A 232 -10.12 -20.56 21.52
N SER A 233 -10.83 -19.83 20.67
CA SER A 233 -10.27 -19.43 19.39
C SER A 233 -8.97 -18.70 19.72
N SER A 234 -7.83 -19.30 19.36
CA SER A 234 -6.56 -18.59 19.33
C SER A 234 -6.75 -17.45 18.34
N LEU A 235 -7.10 -16.26 18.84
CA LEU A 235 -7.03 -15.01 18.09
C LEU A 235 -5.57 -14.89 17.65
N THR A 236 -5.28 -15.27 16.42
CA THR A 236 -4.00 -14.94 15.80
C THR A 236 -3.96 -13.41 15.77
N ALA A 237 -3.08 -12.84 16.58
CA ALA A 237 -2.90 -11.40 16.65
C ALA A 237 -2.64 -10.87 15.24
N PHE A 238 -3.37 -9.82 14.85
CA PHE A 238 -3.09 -9.13 13.59
C PHE A 238 -1.85 -8.27 13.81
N GLU A 239 -0.71 -8.64 13.20
CA GLU A 239 0.53 -7.88 13.33
C GLU A 239 0.38 -6.51 12.66
N VAL A 240 0.71 -5.47 13.42
CA VAL A 240 0.76 -4.09 12.95
C VAL A 240 2.19 -3.80 12.48
N PRO A 241 2.40 -3.26 11.26
CA PRO A 241 3.74 -2.94 10.77
C PRO A 241 4.47 -1.92 11.66
N GLU A 242 5.76 -2.14 11.90
CA GLU A 242 6.62 -1.21 12.66
C GLU A 242 7.22 -0.09 11.79
N ASN A 243 7.41 -0.34 10.50
CA ASN A 243 8.02 0.59 9.54
C ASN A 243 7.02 1.60 8.94
N VAL A 244 5.88 1.82 9.59
CA VAL A 244 4.79 2.68 9.12
C VAL A 244 4.37 3.65 10.23
N ASP A 245 4.21 4.93 9.88
CA ASP A 245 3.67 5.99 10.73
C ASP A 245 2.60 6.78 9.97
N PHE A 246 1.36 6.31 10.04
CA PHE A 246 0.21 6.84 9.31
C PHE A 246 -0.83 7.42 10.24
N THR A 247 -1.29 8.63 9.92
CA THR A 247 -2.46 9.27 10.54
C THR A 247 -3.61 9.32 9.54
N LEU A 248 -4.73 8.70 9.90
CA LEU A 248 -5.96 8.63 9.11
C LEU A 248 -7.04 9.44 9.81
N ASN A 249 -7.44 10.56 9.21
CA ASN A 249 -8.62 11.32 9.63
C ASN A 249 -9.85 10.73 8.94
N SER A 250 -10.58 9.89 9.65
CA SER A 250 -11.61 9.01 9.09
C SER A 250 -13.00 9.61 9.24
N THR A 251 -13.76 9.60 8.15
CA THR A 251 -15.20 9.91 8.12
C THR A 251 -15.94 8.84 7.33
N ILE A 252 -16.77 8.06 8.00
CA ILE A 252 -17.45 6.90 7.44
C ILE A 252 -18.96 7.03 7.68
N GLY A 253 -19.75 6.99 6.61
CA GLY A 253 -21.20 7.10 6.66
C GLY A 253 -21.86 5.88 7.30
N ASN A 254 -21.62 4.70 6.72
CA ASN A 254 -22.10 3.42 7.20
C ASN A 254 -20.94 2.42 7.27
N LEU A 255 -20.74 1.81 8.43
CA LEU A 255 -19.70 0.83 8.70
C LEU A 255 -20.37 -0.46 9.15
N LEU A 256 -20.07 -1.56 8.46
CA LEU A 256 -20.52 -2.90 8.82
C LEU A 256 -19.34 -3.69 9.39
N TYR A 257 -19.48 -4.16 10.62
CA TYR A 257 -18.53 -5.04 11.30
C TYR A 257 -19.28 -6.15 12.02
N ASP A 258 -18.97 -7.40 11.70
CA ASP A 258 -19.75 -8.59 12.05
C ASP A 258 -21.25 -8.37 11.73
N LYS A 259 -22.11 -8.23 12.76
CA LYS A 259 -23.55 -7.95 12.64
C LYS A 259 -23.90 -6.50 12.97
N LEU A 260 -22.93 -5.70 13.37
CA LEU A 260 -23.14 -4.32 13.81
C LEU A 260 -23.17 -3.36 12.63
N GLU A 261 -24.31 -2.68 12.48
CA GLU A 261 -24.42 -1.51 11.62
C GLU A 261 -24.07 -0.26 12.43
N ILE A 262 -22.94 0.35 12.10
CA ILE A 262 -22.39 1.53 12.77
C ILE A 262 -22.49 2.72 11.81
N LYS A 263 -23.12 3.81 12.23
CA LYS A 263 -23.38 5.00 11.42
C LYS A 263 -22.55 6.18 11.87
N ASN A 264 -22.23 7.06 10.92
CA ASN A 264 -21.60 8.36 11.15
C ASN A 264 -20.31 8.27 11.99
N THR A 265 -19.44 7.32 11.68
CA THR A 265 -18.17 7.13 12.39
C THR A 265 -17.19 8.23 12.00
N LYS A 266 -16.66 8.95 12.98
CA LYS A 266 -15.67 10.01 12.79
C LYS A 266 -14.60 9.99 13.86
N GLY A 267 -13.35 10.16 13.47
CA GLY A 267 -12.23 10.38 14.38
C GLY A 267 -10.90 10.07 13.73
N THR A 268 -9.83 10.03 14.53
CA THR A 268 -8.47 9.87 14.02
C THR A 268 -7.92 8.50 14.42
N ILE A 269 -7.33 7.80 13.46
CA ILE A 269 -6.65 6.53 13.65
C ILE A 269 -5.17 6.77 13.36
N VAL A 270 -4.30 6.44 14.30
CA VAL A 270 -2.84 6.56 14.13
C VAL A 270 -2.25 5.15 14.15
N ILE A 271 -1.45 4.83 13.15
CA ILE A 271 -0.74 3.55 13.04
C ILE A 271 0.73 3.90 13.10
N SER A 272 1.42 3.50 14.16
CA SER A 272 2.84 3.81 14.36
C SER A 272 3.49 2.75 15.23
N ASP A 273 4.71 2.32 14.89
CA ASP A 273 5.57 1.57 15.81
C ASP A 273 4.86 0.30 16.36
N GLY A 274 4.27 -0.50 15.46
CA GLY A 274 3.58 -1.75 15.82
C GLY A 274 2.32 -1.55 16.67
N LYS A 275 1.73 -0.36 16.62
CA LYS A 275 0.56 0.05 17.43
C LYS A 275 -0.46 0.81 16.59
N VAL A 276 -1.73 0.56 16.87
CA VAL A 276 -2.88 1.32 16.37
C VAL A 276 -3.51 2.08 17.52
N ASP A 277 -3.50 3.40 17.46
CA ASP A 277 -4.16 4.30 18.39
C ASP A 277 -5.47 4.83 17.78
N LEU A 278 -6.56 4.64 18.51
CA LEU A 278 -7.90 5.12 18.18
C LEU A 278 -8.17 6.37 19.01
N ASN A 279 -8.12 7.53 18.35
CA ASN A 279 -8.25 8.83 19.00
C ASN A 279 -9.64 9.42 18.76
N GLY A 280 -10.56 9.16 19.68
CA GLY A 280 -11.87 9.81 19.74
C GLY A 280 -12.77 9.45 18.56
N LEU A 281 -12.95 8.15 18.32
CA LEU A 281 -13.89 7.65 17.33
C LEU A 281 -15.32 7.79 17.86
N ASN A 282 -16.04 8.78 17.36
CA ASN A 282 -17.46 8.99 17.66
C ASN A 282 -18.31 8.30 16.60
N MET A 283 -19.29 7.53 17.04
CA MET A 283 -20.13 6.71 16.17
C MET A 283 -21.54 6.53 16.74
N GLN A 284 -22.47 6.12 15.87
CA GLN A 284 -23.85 5.82 16.23
C GLN A 284 -24.11 4.33 15.97
N LEU A 285 -24.59 3.61 16.97
CA LEU A 285 -24.97 2.20 16.83
C LEU A 285 -26.08 1.88 17.83
N LEU A 286 -26.90 0.87 17.49
CA LEU A 286 -27.95 0.36 18.38
C LEU A 286 -28.91 1.47 18.88
N ASP A 287 -29.23 2.42 18.00
CA ASP A 287 -30.05 3.63 18.25
C ASP A 287 -29.46 4.63 19.27
N GLY A 288 -28.25 4.40 19.76
CA GLY A 288 -27.53 5.32 20.65
C GLY A 288 -26.25 5.86 20.02
N SER A 289 -25.37 6.35 20.89
CA SER A 289 -24.06 6.88 20.52
C SER A 289 -22.93 6.27 21.35
N MET A 290 -21.77 6.14 20.74
CA MET A 290 -20.57 5.64 21.38
C MET A 290 -19.38 6.52 21.01
N SER A 291 -18.55 6.84 22.00
CA SER A 291 -17.20 7.34 21.79
C SER A 291 -16.21 6.27 22.18
N LEU A 292 -15.31 5.92 21.26
CA LEU A 292 -14.27 4.94 21.44
C LEU A 292 -12.91 5.62 21.41
N LYS A 293 -12.09 5.33 22.42
CA LYS A 293 -10.67 5.67 22.45
C LYS A 293 -9.88 4.49 22.97
N GLY A 294 -8.63 4.35 22.56
CA GLY A 294 -7.83 3.23 23.01
C GLY A 294 -6.73 2.89 22.05
N TYR A 295 -6.08 1.77 22.28
CA TYR A 295 -5.06 1.25 21.39
C TYR A 295 -5.00 -0.26 21.36
N TYR A 296 -4.39 -0.76 20.30
CA TYR A 296 -4.01 -2.16 20.09
C TYR A 296 -2.54 -2.20 19.65
N SER A 297 -1.69 -2.91 20.38
CA SER A 297 -0.25 -3.02 20.09
C SER A 297 0.19 -4.47 19.99
N THR A 298 0.95 -4.78 18.93
CA THR A 298 1.55 -6.10 18.69
C THR A 298 3.06 -6.09 18.83
N LYS A 299 3.64 -5.13 19.55
CA LYS A 299 5.08 -5.14 19.88
C LYS A 299 5.51 -6.44 20.59
N ASN A 300 4.58 -7.06 21.31
CA ASN A 300 4.74 -8.44 21.76
C ASN A 300 3.72 -9.31 21.02
N THR A 301 4.17 -9.98 19.96
CA THR A 301 3.32 -10.81 19.08
C THR A 301 2.61 -11.94 19.82
N GLU A 302 3.18 -12.43 20.94
CA GLU A 302 2.59 -13.50 21.74
C GLU A 302 1.47 -13.00 22.67
N THR A 303 1.53 -11.74 23.10
CA THR A 303 0.52 -11.11 23.96
C THR A 303 0.27 -9.66 23.52
N PRO A 304 -0.66 -9.44 22.57
CA PRO A 304 -1.04 -8.09 22.18
C PRO A 304 -1.54 -7.27 23.38
N ASP A 305 -1.07 -6.04 23.49
CA ASP A 305 -1.53 -5.11 24.52
C ASP A 305 -2.73 -4.32 24.00
N ILE A 306 -3.80 -4.28 24.79
CA ILE A 306 -5.09 -3.73 24.38
C ILE A 306 -5.66 -2.92 25.54
N ASP A 307 -5.88 -1.62 25.30
CA ASP A 307 -6.62 -0.75 26.21
C ASP A 307 -7.73 -0.04 25.42
N MET A 308 -8.97 -0.20 25.85
CA MET A 308 -10.15 0.28 25.16
C MET A 308 -11.07 1.00 26.16
N GLY A 309 -11.19 2.32 26.00
CA GLY A 309 -12.15 3.16 26.70
C GLY A 309 -13.37 3.43 25.83
N MET A 310 -14.55 3.07 26.34
CA MET A 310 -15.83 3.29 25.68
C MET A 310 -16.73 4.18 26.54
N ASP A 311 -17.28 5.24 25.96
CA ASP A 311 -18.39 6.02 26.53
C ASP A 311 -19.64 5.72 25.70
N ILE A 312 -20.65 5.14 26.33
CA ILE A 312 -21.87 4.63 25.69
C ILE A 312 -23.07 5.40 26.23
N LYS A 313 -23.93 5.87 25.33
CA LYS A 313 -25.16 6.59 25.68
C LYS A 313 -26.33 6.05 24.88
N ASP A 314 -27.41 5.76 25.61
CA ASP A 314 -28.75 5.46 25.06
C ASP A 314 -28.78 4.30 24.05
N PHE A 315 -28.03 3.23 24.32
CA PHE A 315 -28.13 2.00 23.53
C PHE A 315 -29.45 1.28 23.81
N ASP A 316 -30.17 0.89 22.76
CA ASP A 316 -31.37 0.08 22.87
C ASP A 316 -31.02 -1.32 23.42
N ILE A 317 -31.69 -1.71 24.49
CA ILE A 317 -31.41 -2.92 25.27
C ILE A 317 -31.65 -4.17 24.41
N LYS A 318 -32.70 -4.16 23.58
CA LYS A 318 -33.06 -5.32 22.76
C LYS A 318 -32.05 -5.53 21.64
N LYS A 319 -31.70 -4.47 20.91
CA LYS A 319 -30.66 -4.52 19.87
C LYS A 319 -29.31 -4.90 20.46
N THR A 320 -28.97 -4.41 21.66
CA THR A 320 -27.74 -4.78 22.37
C THR A 320 -27.70 -6.27 22.71
N PHE A 321 -28.83 -6.83 23.19
CA PHE A 321 -28.97 -8.26 23.46
C PHE A 321 -28.77 -9.11 22.19
N ASP A 322 -29.36 -8.69 21.07
CA ASP A 322 -29.25 -9.40 19.80
C ASP A 322 -27.83 -9.28 19.20
N ALA A 323 -27.14 -8.17 19.45
CA ALA A 323 -25.81 -7.89 18.91
C ALA A 323 -24.66 -8.57 19.65
N PHE A 324 -24.74 -8.75 20.97
CA PHE A 324 -23.62 -9.23 21.78
C PHE A 324 -23.94 -10.54 22.52
N ASN A 325 -23.29 -11.64 22.11
CA ASN A 325 -23.40 -12.95 22.78
C ASN A 325 -23.05 -12.88 24.28
N THR A 326 -22.11 -12.02 24.66
CA THR A 326 -21.72 -11.82 26.06
C THR A 326 -22.90 -11.30 26.90
N VAL A 327 -23.71 -10.39 26.35
CA VAL A 327 -24.91 -9.88 27.02
C VAL A 327 -25.97 -10.98 27.11
N GLN A 328 -26.09 -11.83 26.09
CA GLN A 328 -26.97 -13.00 26.13
C GLN A 328 -26.60 -13.96 27.26
N ASN A 329 -25.30 -14.18 27.48
CA ASN A 329 -24.79 -15.08 28.50
C ASN A 329 -24.89 -14.50 29.92
N ILE A 330 -24.65 -13.19 30.09
CA ILE A 330 -24.64 -12.54 31.41
C ILE A 330 -26.05 -12.15 31.85
N ALA A 331 -26.92 -11.75 30.91
CA ALA A 331 -28.26 -11.22 31.21
C ALA A 331 -29.32 -11.76 30.23
N PRO A 332 -29.63 -13.07 30.23
CA PRO A 332 -30.63 -13.68 29.33
C PRO A 332 -32.03 -13.08 29.46
N ILE A 333 -32.36 -12.48 30.61
CA ILE A 333 -33.65 -11.80 30.84
C ILE A 333 -33.82 -10.52 30.01
N ALA A 334 -32.73 -9.90 29.54
CA ALA A 334 -32.75 -8.67 28.76
C ALA A 334 -33.45 -8.84 27.40
N GLN A 335 -33.60 -10.07 26.90
CA GLN A 335 -34.42 -10.40 25.73
C GLN A 335 -35.88 -9.90 25.85
N LYS A 336 -36.41 -9.79 27.08
CA LYS A 336 -37.79 -9.37 27.35
C LYS A 336 -37.92 -7.88 27.67
N CYS A 337 -36.82 -7.14 27.70
CA CYS A 337 -36.80 -5.72 27.98
C CYS A 337 -37.02 -4.90 26.70
N THR A 338 -37.68 -3.76 26.83
CA THR A 338 -37.87 -2.78 25.77
C THR A 338 -37.46 -1.41 26.30
N GLY A 339 -36.61 -0.71 25.57
CA GLY A 339 -36.06 0.59 25.97
C GLY A 339 -34.60 0.72 25.60
#